data_AF-A0A7K3LR59-F1
#
_entry.id   AF-A0A7K3LR59-F1
#
_cell.length_a   1.000
_cell.length_b   1.000
_cell.length_c   1.000
_cell.angle_alpha   90.00
_cell.angle_beta   90.00
_cell.angle_gamma   90.00
#
_symmetry.space_group_name_H-M   'P 1'
#
loop_
_entity.id
_entity.type
_entity.pdbx_description
1 polymer ?
#
loop_
_entity_poly.entity_id
_entity_poly.type
_entity_poly.pdbx_seq_one_letter_code
_entity_poly.pdbx_strand_id
1 'polypeptide(L)'
;MHTVVVSGDGTAFPVADGQTVLDAALRNGAWLPHSCTQGTCGTCKLRVLCGEVDHGGTPEETLPATDRQTGMALGCMAVPRSDLTVQTTAVVDGTVPRHRLRDHEATVVVLDDIAADTRRLVLELDDDMQFTAGQYCELVVPGVGVSRQYSMANPPGDPRRLEFHIKRTPGGMATDGWIFKDLAVDERIALRGPLGQFGLADKQDSPVILIGGGTGLAPLKSIVHHALEHDLAPEMFLYHGGRRRVDLYDVEYFTELAQAYPGFHYRPALSEPDPDDGEWTGSVGMVTDVVLDDFASCKGMSAYLCGPPAMVTAAVKALKRRRMAPRLIFREEFTAAPVGV
;
A
#
# COMPACT_ATOMS: atom_id res chain seq x y z
N MET A 1 -22.72 19.14 -10.03
CA MET A 1 -21.93 19.26 -8.77
C MET A 1 -22.86 19.03 -7.59
N HIS A 2 -22.44 18.21 -6.63
CA HIS A 2 -23.22 17.86 -5.44
C HIS A 2 -22.41 18.10 -4.16
N THR A 3 -23.09 18.21 -3.03
CA THR A 3 -22.46 18.29 -1.70
C THR A 3 -22.59 16.96 -0.98
N VAL A 4 -21.49 16.47 -0.38
CA VAL A 4 -21.51 15.29 0.48
C VAL A 4 -21.19 15.70 1.90
N VAL A 5 -21.99 15.23 2.85
CA VAL A 5 -21.81 15.43 4.29
C VAL A 5 -21.54 14.10 4.98
N VAL A 6 -20.47 14.02 5.76
CA VAL A 6 -20.14 12.87 6.61
C VAL A 6 -20.90 12.98 7.92
N SER A 7 -21.80 12.03 8.16
CA SER A 7 -22.55 11.89 9.41
C SER A 7 -21.62 11.54 10.56
N GLY A 8 -21.78 12.22 11.69
CA GLY A 8 -20.94 12.09 12.87
C GLY A 8 -20.18 13.38 13.16
N ASP A 9 -19.18 13.71 12.34
CA ASP A 9 -18.37 14.93 12.51
C ASP A 9 -18.90 16.14 11.71
N GLY A 10 -19.84 15.92 10.78
CA GLY A 10 -20.46 16.99 9.98
C GLY A 10 -19.58 17.54 8.87
N THR A 11 -18.44 16.89 8.57
CA THR A 11 -17.53 17.30 7.51
C THR A 11 -18.27 17.32 6.18
N ALA A 12 -18.24 18.45 5.46
CA ALA A 12 -18.88 18.62 4.17
C ALA A 12 -17.86 18.97 3.09
N PHE A 13 -18.03 18.40 1.89
CA PHE A 13 -17.17 18.68 0.75
C PHE A 13 -17.95 18.64 -0.58
N PRO A 14 -17.56 19.47 -1.57
CA PRO A 14 -18.15 19.44 -2.89
C PRO A 14 -17.61 18.26 -3.71
N VAL A 15 -18.46 17.70 -4.57
CA VAL A 15 -18.13 16.62 -5.51
C VAL A 15 -18.51 17.08 -6.91
N ALA A 16 -17.53 17.13 -7.81
CA ALA A 16 -17.75 17.48 -9.22
C ALA A 16 -18.51 16.38 -9.96
N ASP A 17 -19.12 16.73 -11.10
CA ASP A 17 -19.83 15.75 -11.93
C ASP A 17 -18.83 14.71 -12.46
N GLY A 18 -19.17 13.42 -12.29
CA GLY A 18 -18.29 12.31 -12.65
C GLY A 18 -17.16 12.00 -11.64
N GLN A 19 -17.00 12.80 -10.58
CA GLN A 19 -16.01 12.56 -9.53
C GLN A 19 -16.57 11.59 -8.48
N THR A 20 -15.71 10.70 -7.97
CA THR A 20 -16.11 9.77 -6.91
C THR A 20 -16.09 10.44 -5.54
N VAL A 21 -16.91 9.94 -4.62
CA VAL A 21 -17.00 10.47 -3.25
C VAL A 21 -15.64 10.46 -2.55
N LEU A 22 -14.85 9.39 -2.74
CA LEU A 22 -13.53 9.27 -2.13
C LEU A 22 -12.52 10.28 -2.71
N ASP A 23 -12.44 10.41 -4.04
CA ASP A 23 -11.51 11.36 -4.67
C ASP A 23 -11.79 12.80 -4.21
N ALA A 24 -13.07 13.19 -4.20
CA ALA A 24 -13.49 14.49 -3.71
C ALA A 24 -13.18 14.71 -2.23
N ALA A 25 -13.45 13.72 -1.38
CA ALA A 25 -13.15 13.81 0.05
C ALA A 25 -11.66 14.08 0.28
N LEU A 26 -10.78 13.24 -0.29
CA LEU A 26 -9.34 13.31 -0.04
C LEU A 26 -8.72 14.60 -0.58
N ARG A 27 -9.19 15.12 -1.72
CA ARG A 27 -8.75 16.43 -2.26
C ARG A 27 -9.17 17.61 -1.38
N ASN A 28 -10.35 17.52 -0.76
CA ASN A 28 -10.86 18.54 0.16
C ASN A 28 -10.35 18.37 1.60
N GLY A 29 -9.49 17.38 1.87
CA GLY A 29 -8.97 17.10 3.21
C GLY A 29 -9.96 16.42 4.14
N ALA A 30 -11.10 15.94 3.62
CA ALA A 30 -11.99 15.04 4.33
C ALA A 30 -11.45 13.61 4.18
N TRP A 31 -11.27 12.91 5.29
CA TRP A 31 -10.72 11.55 5.24
C TRP A 31 -11.83 10.51 5.26
N LEU A 32 -11.72 9.55 4.34
CA LEU A 32 -12.53 8.35 4.31
C LEU A 32 -11.59 7.12 4.28
N PRO A 33 -11.93 6.03 4.98
CA PRO A 33 -11.12 4.81 4.96
C PRO A 33 -10.90 4.31 3.52
N HIS A 34 -9.67 3.96 3.15
CA HIS A 34 -9.37 3.41 1.81
C HIS A 34 -8.06 2.64 1.79
N SER A 35 -7.91 1.74 0.82
CA SER A 35 -6.67 0.99 0.58
C SER A 35 -6.41 0.80 -0.92
N CYS A 36 -7.34 0.27 -1.72
CA CYS A 36 -7.01 -0.04 -3.13
C CYS A 36 -7.38 1.03 -4.17
N THR A 37 -8.30 1.96 -3.86
CA THR A 37 -8.93 2.94 -4.79
C THR A 37 -9.57 2.41 -6.09
N GLN A 38 -9.57 1.10 -6.33
CA GLN A 38 -10.11 0.44 -7.53
C GLN A 38 -11.31 -0.50 -7.29
N GLY A 39 -12.01 -0.38 -6.17
CA GLY A 39 -13.25 -1.14 -5.90
C GLY A 39 -13.07 -2.60 -5.44
N THR A 40 -11.85 -3.10 -5.18
CA THR A 40 -11.61 -4.52 -4.82
C THR A 40 -11.56 -4.81 -3.32
N CYS A 41 -10.97 -3.91 -2.51
CA CYS A 41 -10.71 -4.18 -1.08
C CYS A 41 -11.91 -4.03 -0.14
N GLY A 42 -12.92 -3.24 -0.53
CA GLY A 42 -14.09 -2.94 0.32
C GLY A 42 -13.83 -1.97 1.49
N THR A 43 -12.60 -1.50 1.74
CA THR A 43 -12.27 -0.60 2.86
C THR A 43 -13.04 0.71 2.84
N CYS A 44 -13.29 1.27 1.64
CA CYS A 44 -14.04 2.51 1.47
C CYS A 44 -15.56 2.35 1.52
N LYS A 45 -16.06 1.22 2.03
CA LYS A 45 -17.48 0.96 2.17
C LYS A 45 -18.10 1.95 3.16
N LEU A 46 -19.16 2.63 2.71
CA LEU A 46 -19.93 3.62 3.46
C LEU A 46 -21.43 3.37 3.28
N ARG A 47 -22.25 3.93 4.15
CA ARG A 47 -23.71 3.91 4.05
C ARG A 47 -24.22 5.27 3.60
N VAL A 48 -25.03 5.31 2.55
CA VAL A 48 -25.79 6.48 2.12
C VAL A 48 -27.04 6.57 2.99
N LEU A 49 -27.11 7.60 3.83
CA LEU A 49 -28.25 7.88 4.71
C LEU A 49 -29.31 8.75 4.02
N CYS A 50 -28.88 9.62 3.12
CA CYS A 50 -29.73 10.48 2.31
C CYS A 50 -29.07 10.70 0.94
N GLY A 51 -29.88 10.85 -0.10
CA GLY A 51 -29.43 11.02 -1.49
C GLY A 51 -29.23 9.70 -2.24
N GLU A 52 -28.73 9.81 -3.47
CA GLU A 52 -28.55 8.69 -4.40
C GLU A 52 -27.17 8.73 -5.05
N VAL A 53 -26.58 7.56 -5.26
CA VAL A 53 -25.29 7.41 -5.94
C VAL A 53 -25.43 6.54 -7.19
N ASP A 54 -24.64 6.85 -8.20
CA ASP A 54 -24.23 5.86 -9.18
C ASP A 54 -23.13 4.99 -8.57
N HIS A 55 -23.31 3.67 -8.57
CA HIS A 55 -22.29 2.75 -8.06
C HIS A 55 -21.17 2.47 -9.08
N GLY A 56 -21.28 2.97 -10.32
CA GLY A 56 -20.32 2.72 -11.38
C GLY A 56 -20.09 1.22 -11.64
N GLY A 57 -18.90 0.88 -12.12
CA GLY A 57 -18.46 -0.50 -12.37
C GLY A 57 -18.07 -1.28 -11.11
N THR A 58 -18.70 -1.00 -9.95
CA THR A 58 -18.35 -1.69 -8.70
C THR A 58 -18.56 -3.20 -8.83
N PRO A 59 -17.56 -4.04 -8.52
CA PRO A 59 -17.69 -5.49 -8.58
C PRO A 59 -18.71 -6.06 -7.57
N GLU A 60 -19.44 -7.08 -7.98
CA GLU A 60 -20.49 -7.73 -7.16
C GLU A 60 -19.89 -8.47 -5.96
N GLU A 61 -18.68 -9.01 -6.12
CA GLU A 61 -17.93 -9.68 -5.06
C GLU A 61 -17.57 -8.75 -3.89
N THR A 62 -17.38 -7.45 -4.15
CA THR A 62 -16.99 -6.48 -3.11
C THR A 62 -18.22 -5.74 -2.56
N LEU A 63 -19.21 -5.45 -3.40
CA LEU A 63 -20.46 -4.82 -3.03
C LEU A 63 -21.68 -5.54 -3.65
N PRO A 64 -22.18 -6.59 -2.99
CA PRO A 64 -23.32 -7.36 -3.47
C PRO A 64 -24.60 -6.52 -3.59
N ALA A 65 -25.54 -6.96 -4.43
CA ALA A 65 -26.84 -6.33 -4.61
C ALA A 65 -27.61 -6.15 -3.29
N THR A 66 -27.47 -7.09 -2.35
CA THR A 66 -28.05 -6.98 -1.00
C THR A 66 -27.49 -5.81 -0.22
N ASP A 67 -26.18 -5.57 -0.29
CA ASP A 67 -25.54 -4.42 0.36
C ASP A 67 -26.05 -3.12 -0.26
N ARG A 68 -26.11 -3.05 -1.60
CA ARG A 68 -26.62 -1.87 -2.34
C ARG A 68 -28.05 -1.53 -1.97
N GLN A 69 -28.92 -2.53 -1.86
CA GLN A 69 -30.33 -2.34 -1.46
C GLN A 69 -30.48 -1.79 -0.04
N THR A 70 -29.48 -2.00 0.84
CA THR A 70 -29.44 -1.42 2.19
C THR A 70 -28.73 -0.06 2.25
N GLY A 71 -28.46 0.56 1.10
CA GLY A 71 -27.82 1.87 0.99
C GLY A 71 -26.31 1.84 1.14
N MET A 72 -25.65 0.69 1.02
CA MET A 72 -24.19 0.60 1.08
C MET A 72 -23.57 0.96 -0.28
N ALA A 73 -22.47 1.71 -0.27
CA ALA A 73 -21.71 2.08 -1.45
C ALA A 73 -20.19 1.98 -1.19
N LEU A 74 -19.39 1.89 -2.26
CA LEU A 74 -17.93 2.04 -2.17
C LEU A 74 -17.55 3.47 -2.52
N GLY A 75 -17.00 4.23 -1.57
CA GLY A 75 -16.64 5.63 -1.80
C GLY A 75 -15.72 5.86 -3.02
N CYS A 76 -14.83 4.91 -3.32
CA CYS A 76 -13.94 4.97 -4.48
C CYS A 76 -14.62 4.77 -5.85
N MET A 77 -15.85 4.26 -5.87
CA MET A 77 -16.61 4.00 -7.10
C MET A 77 -17.91 4.81 -7.18
N ALA A 78 -18.41 5.30 -6.03
CA ALA A 78 -19.67 5.99 -5.93
C ALA A 78 -19.56 7.43 -6.47
N VAL A 79 -20.40 7.77 -7.44
CA VAL A 79 -20.57 9.13 -7.96
C VAL A 79 -21.94 9.67 -7.51
N PRO A 80 -22.02 10.82 -6.82
CA PRO A 80 -23.31 11.37 -6.38
C PRO A 80 -24.24 11.70 -7.56
N ARG A 81 -25.53 11.40 -7.42
CA ARG A 81 -26.62 11.86 -8.30
C ARG A 81 -27.49 12.95 -7.66
N SER A 82 -27.29 13.18 -6.36
CA SER A 82 -27.90 14.24 -5.56
C SER A 82 -26.95 14.56 -4.39
N ASP A 83 -27.29 15.58 -3.59
CA ASP A 83 -26.57 15.83 -2.35
C ASP A 83 -26.71 14.63 -1.40
N LEU A 84 -25.61 14.25 -0.74
CA LEU A 84 -25.55 13.05 0.09
C LEU A 84 -25.30 13.35 1.55
N THR A 85 -25.89 12.53 2.41
CA THR A 85 -25.39 12.30 3.77
C THR A 85 -24.89 10.88 3.85
N VAL A 86 -23.61 10.68 4.20
CA VAL A 86 -22.96 9.37 4.26
C VAL A 86 -22.44 9.05 5.65
N GLN A 87 -22.34 7.77 6.00
CA GLN A 87 -21.74 7.29 7.24
C GLN A 87 -20.62 6.29 6.92
N THR A 88 -19.42 6.51 7.48
CA THR A 88 -18.31 5.56 7.34
C THR A 88 -18.57 4.30 8.16
N THR A 89 -18.08 3.15 7.68
CA THR A 89 -18.19 1.87 8.41
C THR A 89 -17.14 1.71 9.50
N ALA A 90 -16.03 2.45 9.41
CA ALA A 90 -14.98 2.51 10.41
C ALA A 90 -14.98 3.88 11.10
N VAL A 91 -14.65 3.86 12.41
CA VAL A 91 -14.34 5.09 13.15
C VAL A 91 -13.02 5.63 12.64
N VAL A 92 -13.05 6.92 12.32
CA VAL A 92 -11.96 7.67 11.71
C VAL A 92 -11.04 8.15 12.84
N ASP A 93 -9.89 7.48 13.06
CA ASP A 93 -8.95 7.86 14.13
C ASP A 93 -8.24 9.18 13.78
N GLY A 94 -8.46 10.21 14.60
CA GLY A 94 -7.95 11.56 14.40
C GLY A 94 -6.45 11.73 14.64
N THR A 95 -5.78 10.73 15.22
CA THR A 95 -4.35 10.84 15.57
C THR A 95 -3.42 10.57 14.40
N VAL A 96 -3.87 9.78 13.41
CA VAL A 96 -3.03 9.42 12.25
C VAL A 96 -2.92 10.61 11.30
N PRO A 97 -1.70 11.01 10.89
CA PRO A 97 -1.50 12.07 9.90
C PRO A 97 -2.27 11.81 8.60
N ARG A 98 -2.94 12.85 8.10
CA ARG A 98 -3.74 12.80 6.87
C ARG A 98 -3.20 13.82 5.89
N HIS A 99 -2.90 13.35 4.70
CA HIS A 99 -2.37 14.16 3.62
C HIS A 99 -3.42 14.29 2.54
N ARG A 100 -3.53 15.48 1.94
CA ARG A 100 -4.49 15.72 0.88
C ARG A 100 -4.02 15.04 -0.40
N LEU A 101 -4.95 14.41 -1.11
CA LEU A 101 -4.70 13.92 -2.45
C LEU A 101 -4.45 15.11 -3.40
N ARG A 102 -3.37 15.04 -4.16
CA ARG A 102 -3.01 16.01 -5.20
C ARG A 102 -2.52 15.29 -6.44
N ASP A 103 -2.59 15.99 -7.57
CA ASP A 103 -1.94 15.59 -8.80
C ASP A 103 -0.54 16.22 -8.80
N HIS A 104 0.45 15.45 -9.20
CA HIS A 104 1.84 15.83 -9.27
C HIS A 104 2.40 15.48 -10.65
N GLU A 105 3.44 16.22 -11.03
CA GLU A 105 4.26 15.95 -12.19
C GLU A 105 5.69 15.68 -11.71
N ALA A 106 6.35 14.71 -12.34
CA ALA A 106 7.66 14.25 -11.90
C ALA A 106 8.56 13.86 -13.08
N THR A 107 9.87 13.89 -12.84
CA THR A 107 10.88 13.40 -13.79
C THR A 107 11.46 12.07 -13.31
N VAL A 108 11.62 11.10 -14.22
CA VAL A 108 12.34 9.86 -13.91
C VAL A 108 13.83 10.16 -13.72
N VAL A 109 14.37 9.86 -12.55
CA VAL A 109 15.79 10.06 -12.23
C VAL A 109 16.56 8.75 -12.07
N VAL A 110 15.87 7.64 -11.79
CA VAL A 110 16.47 6.29 -11.77
C VAL A 110 15.48 5.29 -12.35
N LEU A 111 15.97 4.38 -13.19
CA LEU A 111 15.24 3.23 -13.69
C LEU A 111 16.17 2.03 -13.84
N ASP A 112 16.26 1.21 -12.79
CA ASP A 112 17.21 0.09 -12.71
C ASP A 112 16.48 -1.25 -12.59
N ASP A 113 16.98 -2.28 -13.29
CA ASP A 113 16.59 -3.66 -13.03
C ASP A 113 17.31 -4.16 -11.77
N ILE A 114 16.56 -4.42 -10.69
CA ILE A 114 17.10 -4.71 -9.34
C ILE A 114 16.94 -6.16 -8.90
N ALA A 115 16.04 -6.90 -9.56
CA ALA A 115 15.83 -8.34 -9.40
C ALA A 115 15.11 -8.89 -10.64
N ALA A 116 14.96 -10.21 -10.72
CA ALA A 116 14.18 -10.85 -11.79
C ALA A 116 12.78 -10.21 -11.87
N ASP A 117 12.45 -9.70 -13.06
CA ASP A 117 11.18 -9.04 -13.35
C ASP A 117 10.85 -7.86 -12.40
N THR A 118 11.86 -7.20 -11.82
CA THR A 118 11.65 -6.13 -10.82
C THR A 118 12.51 -4.91 -11.13
N ARG A 119 11.87 -3.75 -11.22
CA ARG A 119 12.55 -2.46 -11.44
C ARG A 119 12.43 -1.55 -10.21
N ARG A 120 13.50 -0.82 -9.94
CA ARG A 120 13.48 0.40 -9.13
C ARG A 120 13.18 1.57 -10.04
N LEU A 121 12.11 2.29 -9.72
CA LEU A 121 11.77 3.56 -10.35
C LEU A 121 11.92 4.66 -9.30
N VAL A 122 12.74 5.67 -9.56
CA VAL A 122 12.82 6.86 -8.72
C VAL A 122 12.37 8.07 -9.52
N LEU A 123 11.44 8.83 -8.95
CA LEU A 123 10.89 10.05 -9.51
C LEU A 123 11.32 11.26 -8.66
N GLU A 124 11.66 12.36 -9.31
CA GLU A 124 11.83 13.67 -8.69
C GLU A 124 10.56 14.50 -8.98
N LEU A 125 9.80 14.85 -7.94
CA LEU A 125 8.59 15.67 -8.05
C LEU A 125 8.94 17.16 -8.25
N ASP A 126 8.09 17.86 -9.01
CA ASP A 126 8.18 19.31 -9.14
C ASP A 126 7.87 20.05 -7.82
N ASP A 127 6.98 19.49 -7.01
CA ASP A 127 6.53 20.01 -5.72
C ASP A 127 6.53 18.94 -4.62
N ASP A 128 6.55 19.39 -3.37
CA ASP A 128 6.64 18.51 -2.20
C ASP A 128 5.34 17.71 -2.01
N MET A 129 5.46 16.39 -1.84
CA MET A 129 4.37 15.54 -1.40
C MET A 129 4.61 15.10 0.04
N GLN A 130 3.76 15.55 0.96
CA GLN A 130 3.71 15.00 2.30
C GLN A 130 2.95 13.67 2.30
N PHE A 131 3.49 12.65 2.95
CA PHE A 131 2.86 11.33 3.06
C PHE A 131 3.27 10.62 4.35
N THR A 132 2.52 9.58 4.71
CA THR A 132 2.85 8.65 5.80
C THR A 132 3.59 7.44 5.23
N ALA A 133 4.66 6.99 5.90
CA ALA A 133 5.45 5.85 5.48
C ALA A 133 4.57 4.60 5.31
N GLY A 134 4.60 4.01 4.11
CA GLY A 134 3.74 2.88 3.71
C GLY A 134 2.60 3.21 2.75
N GLN A 135 2.28 4.51 2.56
CA GLN A 135 1.32 4.96 1.55
C GLN A 135 1.79 4.68 0.11
N TYR A 136 0.89 4.85 -0.85
CA TYR A 136 1.15 4.65 -2.27
C TYR A 136 0.75 5.86 -3.11
N CYS A 137 1.22 5.87 -4.36
CA CYS A 137 0.78 6.77 -5.40
C CYS A 137 0.12 5.97 -6.53
N GLU A 138 -0.73 6.64 -7.29
CA GLU A 138 -1.19 6.14 -8.56
C GLU A 138 -0.41 6.80 -9.69
N LEU A 139 0.34 6.00 -10.46
CA LEU A 139 1.05 6.45 -11.65
C LEU A 139 0.09 6.37 -12.85
N VAL A 140 -0.01 7.45 -13.63
CA VAL A 140 -0.85 7.52 -14.82
C VAL A 140 -0.09 6.92 -16.00
N VAL A 141 -0.66 5.89 -16.63
CA VAL A 141 -0.07 5.24 -17.80
C VAL A 141 -0.28 6.14 -19.04
N PRO A 142 0.80 6.60 -19.71
CA PRO A 142 0.69 7.51 -20.84
C PRO A 142 -0.17 6.96 -21.99
N GLY A 143 -0.98 7.83 -22.60
CA GLY A 143 -1.75 7.52 -23.81
C GLY A 143 -2.98 6.64 -23.64
N VAL A 144 -3.16 5.99 -22.48
CA VAL A 144 -4.30 5.10 -22.20
C VAL A 144 -5.20 5.59 -21.06
N GLY A 145 -4.74 6.54 -20.24
CA GLY A 145 -5.55 7.19 -19.22
C GLY A 145 -5.90 6.32 -18.01
N VAL A 146 -5.30 5.13 -17.89
CA VAL A 146 -5.44 4.28 -16.70
C VAL A 146 -4.35 4.61 -15.70
N SER A 147 -4.64 4.49 -14.41
CA SER A 147 -3.64 4.62 -13.35
C SER A 147 -3.39 3.30 -12.65
N ARG A 148 -2.18 3.11 -12.09
CA ARG A 148 -1.83 1.91 -11.31
C ARG A 148 -1.13 2.30 -10.01
N GLN A 149 -1.47 1.57 -8.96
CA GLN A 149 -1.02 1.80 -7.60
C GLN A 149 0.41 1.26 -7.41
N TYR A 150 1.30 2.10 -6.89
CA TYR A 150 2.66 1.72 -6.52
C TYR A 150 3.02 2.36 -5.17
N SER A 151 3.35 1.50 -4.19
CA SER A 151 3.75 1.95 -2.86
C SER A 151 5.11 2.65 -2.87
N MET A 152 5.21 3.74 -2.11
CA MET A 152 6.48 4.45 -1.93
C MET A 152 7.43 3.63 -1.04
N ALA A 153 8.71 3.61 -1.41
CA ALA A 153 9.79 2.95 -0.70
C ALA A 153 10.73 3.93 0.01
N ASN A 154 10.72 5.21 -0.37
CA ASN A 154 11.41 6.29 0.34
C ASN A 154 10.68 6.66 1.65
N PRO A 155 11.40 7.15 2.68
CA PRO A 155 10.75 7.68 3.88
C PRO A 155 10.10 9.06 3.63
N PRO A 156 9.11 9.46 4.44
CA PRO A 156 8.49 10.80 4.38
C PRO A 156 9.46 11.99 4.51
N GLY A 157 10.66 11.76 5.05
CA GLY A 157 11.71 12.77 5.13
C GLY A 157 12.26 13.24 3.77
N ASP A 158 11.97 12.50 2.69
CA ASP A 158 12.30 12.87 1.31
C ASP A 158 11.01 13.13 0.50
N PRO A 159 10.46 14.36 0.57
CA PRO A 159 9.13 14.66 0.03
C PRO A 159 9.09 14.84 -1.50
N ARG A 160 10.25 14.86 -2.17
CA ARG A 160 10.34 15.05 -3.63
C ARG A 160 10.89 13.84 -4.35
N ARG A 161 11.73 13.01 -3.72
CA ARG A 161 12.34 11.86 -4.37
C ARG A 161 11.59 10.58 -4.03
N LEU A 162 10.59 10.24 -4.85
CA LEU A 162 9.76 9.06 -4.64
C LEU A 162 10.41 7.82 -5.23
N GLU A 163 10.59 6.77 -4.43
CA GLU A 163 11.11 5.47 -4.88
C GLU A 163 9.99 4.44 -4.93
N PHE A 164 9.94 3.64 -6.00
CA PHE A 164 8.97 2.56 -6.20
C PHE A 164 9.69 1.28 -6.61
N HIS A 165 9.21 0.13 -6.13
CA HIS A 165 9.67 -1.19 -6.59
C HIS A 165 8.55 -1.88 -7.37
N ILE A 166 8.80 -2.15 -8.65
CA ILE A 166 7.74 -2.51 -9.59
C ILE A 166 8.01 -3.90 -10.14
N LYS A 167 7.10 -4.84 -9.86
CA LYS A 167 7.15 -6.20 -10.42
C LYS A 167 6.46 -6.18 -11.78
N ARG A 168 7.13 -6.73 -12.79
CA ARG A 168 6.60 -6.93 -14.13
C ARG A 168 5.37 -7.85 -14.06
N THR A 169 4.28 -7.42 -14.68
CA THR A 169 3.09 -8.25 -14.88
C THR A 169 2.98 -8.54 -16.37
N PRO A 170 3.15 -9.81 -16.81
CA PRO A 170 3.05 -10.15 -18.23
C PRO A 170 1.73 -9.67 -18.84
N GLY A 171 1.81 -8.97 -19.98
CA GLY A 171 0.66 -8.37 -20.67
C GLY A 171 0.04 -7.16 -19.97
N GLY A 172 0.61 -6.68 -18.86
CA GLY A 172 0.10 -5.54 -18.11
C GLY A 172 0.35 -4.21 -18.80
N MET A 173 -0.68 -3.36 -18.90
CA MET A 173 -0.61 -2.06 -19.57
C MET A 173 0.48 -1.14 -18.99
N ALA A 174 0.59 -1.05 -17.66
CA ALA A 174 1.59 -0.21 -17.02
C ALA A 174 3.00 -0.82 -17.03
N THR A 175 3.11 -2.15 -17.01
CA THR A 175 4.41 -2.83 -16.92
C THR A 175 4.95 -3.15 -18.31
N ASP A 176 4.48 -4.23 -18.94
CA ASP A 176 4.87 -4.61 -20.30
C ASP A 176 4.55 -3.55 -21.36
N GLY A 177 3.47 -2.80 -21.16
CA GLY A 177 3.07 -1.74 -22.08
C GLY A 177 3.85 -0.44 -21.94
N TRP A 178 4.59 -0.23 -20.84
CA TRP A 178 5.21 1.06 -20.54
C TRP A 178 6.50 0.96 -19.71
N ILE A 179 6.42 0.69 -18.40
CA ILE A 179 7.58 0.78 -17.46
C ILE A 179 8.72 -0.17 -17.84
N PHE A 180 8.41 -1.35 -18.38
CA PHE A 180 9.38 -2.36 -18.80
C PHE A 180 9.69 -2.32 -20.30
N LYS A 181 9.19 -1.30 -21.01
CA LYS A 181 9.27 -1.22 -22.47
C LYS A 181 9.84 0.11 -22.94
N ASP A 182 9.06 1.18 -22.79
CA ASP A 182 9.33 2.48 -23.40
C ASP A 182 9.85 3.50 -22.37
N LEU A 183 9.57 3.33 -21.07
CA LEU A 183 9.97 4.29 -20.04
C LEU A 183 11.50 4.43 -19.94
N ALA A 184 11.97 5.68 -19.88
CA ALA A 184 13.38 6.02 -19.73
C ALA A 184 13.62 7.10 -18.66
N VAL A 185 14.88 7.24 -18.24
CA VAL A 185 15.33 8.38 -17.44
C VAL A 185 15.11 9.69 -18.21
N ASP A 186 14.88 10.78 -17.49
CA ASP A 186 14.50 12.12 -17.98
C ASP A 186 13.08 12.25 -18.56
N GLU A 187 12.30 11.17 -18.60
CA GLU A 187 10.88 11.24 -18.99
C GLU A 187 10.00 11.84 -17.89
N ARG A 188 8.89 12.45 -18.31
CA ARG A 188 7.88 13.06 -17.44
C ARG A 188 6.75 12.08 -17.14
N ILE A 189 6.37 12.00 -15.87
CA ILE A 189 5.29 11.13 -15.38
C ILE A 189 4.31 11.95 -14.55
N ALA A 190 3.04 11.82 -14.88
CA ALA A 190 1.94 12.28 -14.04
C ALA A 190 1.57 11.21 -13.01
N LEU A 191 1.32 11.65 -11.78
CA LEU A 191 0.90 10.79 -10.69
C LEU A 191 -0.06 11.52 -9.76
N ARG A 192 -0.82 10.76 -8.97
CA ARG A 192 -1.64 11.31 -7.89
C ARG A 192 -1.36 10.61 -6.57
N GLY A 193 -1.28 11.39 -5.50
CA GLY A 193 -0.97 10.87 -4.18
C GLY A 193 -1.00 11.93 -3.08
N PRO A 194 -0.70 11.52 -1.84
CA PRO A 194 -0.59 10.12 -1.44
C PRO A 194 -1.97 9.47 -1.22
N LEU A 195 -2.00 8.14 -1.25
CA LEU A 195 -3.19 7.32 -1.04
C LEU A 195 -2.88 6.17 -0.08
N GLY A 196 -3.95 5.57 0.47
CA GLY A 196 -3.88 4.43 1.37
C GLY A 196 -3.76 4.81 2.83
N GLN A 197 -3.99 3.82 3.68
CA GLN A 197 -3.94 3.95 5.15
C GLN A 197 -2.94 2.97 5.79
N PHE A 198 -2.22 2.19 4.97
CA PHE A 198 -1.19 1.29 5.45
C PHE A 198 0.06 2.09 5.80
N GLY A 199 0.53 1.95 7.05
CA GLY A 199 1.71 2.65 7.51
C GLY A 199 1.89 2.64 9.01
N LEU A 200 3.11 2.97 9.44
CA LEU A 200 3.48 3.14 10.84
C LEU A 200 3.74 4.64 11.07
N ALA A 201 2.78 5.32 11.68
CA ALA A 201 2.89 6.74 12.03
C ALA A 201 3.16 6.95 13.53
N ASP A 202 2.59 6.10 14.38
CA ASP A 202 2.64 6.25 15.83
C ASP A 202 3.72 5.37 16.46
N LYS A 203 4.34 5.87 17.54
CA LYS A 203 5.30 5.09 18.34
C LYS A 203 4.65 3.86 18.94
N GLN A 204 5.37 2.74 18.88
CA GLN A 204 4.99 1.44 19.42
C GLN A 204 5.78 1.20 20.71
N ASP A 205 5.09 0.70 21.74
CA ASP A 205 5.73 0.28 23.01
C ASP A 205 6.24 -1.16 22.96
N SER A 206 6.13 -1.83 21.83
CA SER A 206 6.44 -3.24 21.65
C SER A 206 7.05 -3.50 20.27
N PRO A 207 7.77 -4.62 20.10
CA PRO A 207 8.39 -4.94 18.83
C PRO A 207 7.40 -5.03 17.66
N VAL A 208 7.88 -4.69 16.46
CA VAL A 208 7.11 -4.69 15.22
C VAL A 208 7.62 -5.78 14.27
N ILE A 209 6.70 -6.55 13.70
CA ILE A 209 7.01 -7.56 12.67
C ILE A 209 6.59 -7.03 11.29
N LEU A 210 7.51 -6.95 10.34
CA LEU A 210 7.25 -6.57 8.96
C LEU A 210 7.43 -7.78 8.05
N ILE A 211 6.44 -8.10 7.20
CA ILE A 211 6.51 -9.25 6.28
C ILE A 211 6.21 -8.78 4.86
N GLY A 212 7.24 -8.81 4.02
CA GLY A 212 7.19 -8.43 2.61
C GLY A 212 7.35 -9.62 1.69
N GLY A 213 6.48 -9.74 0.69
CA GLY A 213 6.63 -10.72 -0.39
C GLY A 213 6.85 -10.03 -1.73
N GLY A 214 7.97 -10.32 -2.41
CA GLY A 214 8.35 -9.66 -3.66
C GLY A 214 8.40 -8.13 -3.50
N THR A 215 7.70 -7.38 -4.37
CA THR A 215 7.66 -5.91 -4.28
C THR A 215 6.82 -5.36 -3.13
N GLY A 216 6.16 -6.22 -2.33
CA GLY A 216 5.61 -5.83 -1.04
C GLY A 216 6.66 -5.33 -0.04
N LEU A 217 7.94 -5.51 -0.33
CA LEU A 217 9.05 -4.89 0.41
C LEU A 217 9.06 -3.35 0.30
N ALA A 218 8.54 -2.74 -0.79
CA ALA A 218 8.57 -1.29 -1.01
C ALA A 218 7.99 -0.48 0.17
N PRO A 219 6.70 -0.62 0.56
CA PRO A 219 6.16 0.16 1.67
C PRO A 219 6.83 -0.18 3.01
N LEU A 220 7.35 -1.40 3.17
CA LEU A 220 8.05 -1.81 4.38
C LEU A 220 9.42 -1.14 4.48
N LYS A 221 10.12 -0.92 3.36
CA LYS A 221 11.34 -0.11 3.32
C LYS A 221 11.06 1.31 3.81
N SER A 222 10.01 1.94 3.30
CA SER A 222 9.58 3.27 3.75
C SER A 222 9.30 3.30 5.26
N ILE A 223 8.56 2.31 5.78
CA ILE A 223 8.27 2.17 7.21
C ILE A 223 9.55 1.99 8.04
N VAL A 224 10.45 1.08 7.64
CA VAL A 224 11.69 0.81 8.38
C VAL A 224 12.55 2.06 8.48
N HIS A 225 12.76 2.77 7.37
CA HIS A 225 13.52 4.02 7.40
C HIS A 225 12.90 5.04 8.34
N HIS A 226 11.60 5.31 8.16
CA HIS A 226 10.91 6.31 8.95
C HIS A 226 10.95 5.97 10.45
N ALA A 227 10.74 4.70 10.79
CA ALA A 227 10.75 4.22 12.17
C ALA A 227 12.13 4.27 12.82
N LEU A 228 13.21 3.98 12.09
CA LEU A 228 14.58 4.12 12.59
C LEU A 228 14.97 5.59 12.81
N GLU A 229 14.59 6.48 11.89
CA GLU A 229 14.86 7.91 11.99
C GLU A 229 14.15 8.58 13.17
N HIS A 230 12.97 8.07 13.55
CA HIS A 230 12.09 8.70 14.56
C HIS A 230 11.92 7.87 15.85
N ASP A 231 12.66 6.77 16.01
CA ASP A 231 12.57 5.86 17.17
C ASP A 231 11.12 5.42 17.45
N LEU A 232 10.43 4.96 16.40
CA LEU A 232 9.00 4.59 16.47
C LEU A 232 8.75 3.19 17.02
N ALA A 233 9.78 2.35 17.13
CA ALA A 233 9.63 1.01 17.70
C ALA A 233 10.92 0.59 18.41
N PRO A 234 10.83 -0.10 19.55
CA PRO A 234 12.01 -0.56 20.27
C PRO A 234 12.79 -1.62 19.48
N GLU A 235 12.08 -2.48 18.74
CA GLU A 235 12.64 -3.50 17.87
C GLU A 235 11.78 -3.67 16.61
N MET A 236 12.42 -3.99 15.49
CA MET A 236 11.79 -4.24 14.20
C MET A 236 12.38 -5.48 13.55
N PHE A 237 11.51 -6.38 13.08
CA PHE A 237 11.89 -7.61 12.40
C PHE A 237 11.33 -7.60 10.98
N LEU A 238 12.18 -7.36 9.98
CA LEU A 238 11.81 -7.39 8.57
C LEU A 238 12.08 -8.77 7.97
N TYR A 239 11.01 -9.44 7.57
CA TYR A 239 11.04 -10.69 6.83
C TYR A 239 10.78 -10.44 5.34
N HIS A 240 11.75 -10.77 4.50
CA HIS A 240 11.69 -10.58 3.05
C HIS A 240 11.61 -11.93 2.32
N GLY A 241 10.42 -12.27 1.83
CA GLY A 241 10.15 -13.53 1.15
C GLY A 241 10.29 -13.44 -0.37
N GLY A 242 11.11 -14.32 -0.93
CA GLY A 242 11.25 -14.57 -2.37
C GLY A 242 11.06 -16.05 -2.69
N ARG A 243 10.88 -16.40 -3.97
CA ARG A 243 10.88 -17.82 -4.38
C ARG A 243 12.31 -18.33 -4.48
N ARG A 244 13.11 -17.68 -5.33
CA ARG A 244 14.53 -17.94 -5.56
C ARG A 244 15.35 -16.70 -5.25
N ARG A 245 16.68 -16.85 -5.15
CA ARG A 245 17.59 -15.73 -4.84
C ARG A 245 17.44 -14.56 -5.81
N VAL A 246 17.24 -14.84 -7.09
CA VAL A 246 17.01 -13.82 -8.14
C VAL A 246 15.75 -12.98 -7.94
N ASP A 247 14.81 -13.41 -7.09
CA ASP A 247 13.61 -12.65 -6.77
C ASP A 247 13.81 -11.65 -5.62
N LEU A 248 14.93 -11.77 -4.89
CA LEU A 248 15.31 -10.85 -3.82
C LEU A 248 16.17 -9.71 -4.37
N TYR A 249 16.07 -8.56 -3.73
CA TYR A 249 16.85 -7.34 -3.96
C TYR A 249 17.03 -6.61 -2.63
N ASP A 250 17.95 -5.64 -2.60
CA ASP A 250 18.31 -4.87 -1.40
C ASP A 250 18.73 -5.77 -0.21
N VAL A 251 19.17 -7.01 -0.45
CA VAL A 251 19.55 -7.96 0.60
C VAL A 251 20.76 -7.45 1.37
N GLU A 252 21.79 -7.01 0.65
CA GLU A 252 23.01 -6.42 1.20
C GLU A 252 22.66 -5.13 1.95
N TYR A 253 21.82 -4.29 1.34
CA TYR A 253 21.34 -3.04 1.93
C TYR A 253 20.69 -3.25 3.31
N PHE A 254 19.72 -4.16 3.43
CA PHE A 254 19.08 -4.43 4.73
C PHE A 254 19.98 -5.18 5.71
N THR A 255 20.94 -5.96 5.20
CA THR A 255 21.94 -6.64 6.04
C THR A 255 22.88 -5.62 6.69
N GLU A 256 23.37 -4.65 5.93
CA GLU A 256 24.17 -3.53 6.43
C GLU A 256 23.35 -2.66 7.40
N LEU A 257 22.09 -2.39 7.08
CA LEU A 257 21.19 -1.65 7.97
C LEU A 257 21.00 -2.36 9.32
N ALA A 258 20.84 -3.69 9.33
CA ALA A 258 20.73 -4.48 10.55
C ALA A 258 22.03 -4.52 11.38
N GLN A 259 23.19 -4.38 10.74
CA GLN A 259 24.47 -4.22 11.45
C GLN A 259 24.61 -2.83 12.08
N ALA A 260 24.09 -1.80 11.41
CA ALA A 260 24.16 -0.42 11.88
C ALA A 260 23.17 -0.12 13.03
N TYR A 261 22.01 -0.80 13.06
CA TYR A 261 20.94 -0.54 14.03
C TYR A 261 20.63 -1.80 14.87
N PRO A 262 21.06 -1.87 16.14
CA PRO A 262 20.89 -3.06 16.98
C PRO A 262 19.44 -3.54 17.18
N GLY A 263 18.46 -2.62 17.11
CA GLY A 263 17.03 -2.94 17.21
C GLY A 263 16.38 -3.32 15.88
N PHE A 264 17.14 -3.39 14.78
CA PHE A 264 16.63 -3.82 13.48
C PHE A 264 17.19 -5.18 13.09
N HIS A 265 16.29 -6.10 12.73
CA HIS A 265 16.62 -7.45 12.35
C HIS A 265 16.09 -7.74 10.95
N TYR A 266 16.97 -8.20 10.06
CA TYR A 266 16.61 -8.58 8.70
C TYR A 266 16.67 -10.10 8.52
N ARG A 267 15.61 -10.66 7.93
CA ARG A 267 15.41 -12.10 7.74
C ARG A 267 14.96 -12.39 6.30
N PRO A 268 15.90 -12.50 5.34
CA PRO A 268 15.55 -12.89 3.98
C PRO A 268 15.26 -14.40 3.92
N ALA A 269 14.23 -14.79 3.18
CA ALA A 269 13.73 -16.18 3.12
C ALA A 269 13.39 -16.60 1.69
N LEU A 270 13.84 -17.80 1.30
CA LEU A 270 13.51 -18.42 0.02
C LEU A 270 12.60 -19.63 0.20
N SER A 271 11.44 -19.62 -0.46
CA SER A 271 10.51 -20.76 -0.40
C SER A 271 10.96 -21.94 -1.27
N GLU A 272 11.67 -21.66 -2.36
CA GLU A 272 12.13 -22.63 -3.35
C GLU A 272 13.57 -22.28 -3.76
N PRO A 273 14.55 -22.34 -2.83
CA PRO A 273 15.95 -22.05 -3.18
C PRO A 273 16.42 -23.03 -4.25
N ASP A 274 17.32 -22.55 -5.11
CA ASP A 274 18.00 -23.43 -6.06
C ASP A 274 18.88 -24.41 -5.26
N PRO A 275 18.72 -25.74 -5.41
CA PRO A 275 19.52 -26.72 -4.66
C PRO A 275 21.03 -26.56 -4.84
N ASP A 276 21.45 -25.95 -5.95
CA ASP A 276 22.86 -25.74 -6.28
C ASP A 276 23.37 -24.34 -5.87
N ASP A 277 22.52 -23.49 -5.26
CA ASP A 277 22.92 -22.17 -4.76
C ASP A 277 23.63 -22.28 -3.40
N GLY A 278 24.89 -22.69 -3.44
CA GLY A 278 25.76 -22.82 -2.26
C GLY A 278 26.10 -21.49 -1.56
N GLU A 279 25.69 -20.35 -2.14
CA GLU A 279 25.89 -19.02 -1.56
C GLU A 279 24.74 -18.61 -0.62
N TRP A 280 23.59 -19.29 -0.66
CA TRP A 280 22.45 -18.92 0.15
C TRP A 280 22.64 -19.26 1.62
N THR A 281 22.80 -18.25 2.47
CA THR A 281 22.93 -18.39 3.92
C THR A 281 21.69 -17.93 4.69
N GLY A 282 20.65 -17.48 3.99
CA GLY A 282 19.40 -17.02 4.60
C GLY A 282 18.45 -18.15 4.99
N SER A 283 17.24 -17.80 5.41
CA SER A 283 16.23 -18.78 5.82
C SER A 283 15.67 -19.53 4.59
N VAL A 284 15.28 -20.79 4.79
CA VAL A 284 14.65 -21.62 3.76
C VAL A 284 13.25 -22.01 4.23
N GLY A 285 12.26 -21.89 3.34
CA GLY A 285 10.86 -22.17 3.60
C GLY A 285 9.95 -20.96 3.37
N MET A 286 8.66 -21.12 3.66
CA MET A 286 7.73 -20.01 3.57
C MET A 286 8.09 -18.94 4.60
N VAL A 287 8.05 -17.66 4.22
CA VAL A 287 8.38 -16.55 5.12
C VAL A 287 7.58 -16.56 6.42
N THR A 288 6.35 -17.06 6.38
CA THR A 288 5.50 -17.22 7.57
C THR A 288 6.01 -18.27 8.54
N ASP A 289 6.67 -19.32 8.04
CA ASP A 289 7.22 -20.38 8.89
C ASP A 289 8.48 -19.88 9.61
N VAL A 290 9.32 -19.09 8.92
CA VAL A 290 10.48 -18.41 9.53
C VAL A 290 10.05 -17.54 10.71
N VAL A 291 8.96 -16.78 10.57
CA VAL A 291 8.39 -15.98 11.66
C VAL A 291 7.92 -16.87 12.83
N LEU A 292 7.32 -18.01 12.53
CA LEU A 292 6.83 -18.94 13.55
C LEU A 292 7.96 -19.63 14.32
N ASP A 293 9.12 -19.80 13.70
CA ASP A 293 10.32 -20.36 14.33
C ASP A 293 11.00 -19.32 15.23
N ASP A 294 11.06 -18.05 14.80
CA ASP A 294 11.63 -16.96 15.58
C ASP A 294 10.76 -16.59 16.81
N PHE A 295 9.43 -16.71 16.71
CA PHE A 295 8.51 -16.27 17.77
C PHE A 295 7.60 -17.37 18.32
N ALA A 296 7.83 -17.75 19.58
CA ALA A 296 6.92 -18.61 20.33
C ALA A 296 5.55 -17.96 20.57
N SER A 297 5.52 -16.62 20.71
CA SER A 297 4.30 -15.81 20.86
C SER A 297 4.53 -14.40 20.31
N CYS A 298 3.51 -13.85 19.63
CA CYS A 298 3.47 -12.48 19.12
C CYS A 298 2.44 -11.63 19.86
N LYS A 299 2.19 -11.93 21.15
CA LYS A 299 1.19 -11.21 21.96
C LYS A 299 1.73 -9.83 22.30
N GLY A 300 0.99 -8.78 21.97
CA GLY A 300 1.36 -7.38 22.25
C GLY A 300 2.19 -6.71 21.16
N MET A 301 2.77 -7.49 20.25
CA MET A 301 3.46 -6.98 19.06
C MET A 301 2.45 -6.51 18.00
N SER A 302 2.89 -5.62 17.12
CA SER A 302 2.17 -5.25 15.89
C SER A 302 2.84 -5.83 14.65
N ALA A 303 2.08 -5.97 13.57
CA ALA A 303 2.58 -6.48 12.31
C ALA A 303 2.11 -5.67 11.10
N TYR A 304 3.02 -5.51 10.13
CA TYR A 304 2.81 -4.82 8.86
C TYR A 304 3.09 -5.78 7.71
N LEU A 305 2.04 -6.14 6.98
CA LEU A 305 2.08 -7.20 5.97
C LEU A 305 1.84 -6.60 4.59
N CYS A 306 2.73 -6.83 3.64
CA CYS A 306 2.53 -6.36 2.27
C CYS A 306 3.01 -7.35 1.21
N GLY A 307 2.19 -7.57 0.18
CA GLY A 307 2.54 -8.38 -0.97
C GLY A 307 1.33 -9.11 -1.58
N PRO A 308 1.55 -10.30 -2.18
CA PRO A 308 0.47 -11.08 -2.79
C PRO A 308 -0.62 -11.48 -1.78
N PRO A 309 -1.92 -11.45 -2.15
CA PRO A 309 -3.04 -11.75 -1.23
C PRO A 309 -2.93 -13.08 -0.50
N ALA A 310 -2.42 -14.13 -1.18
CA ALA A 310 -2.22 -15.44 -0.59
C ALA A 310 -1.17 -15.42 0.55
N MET A 311 -0.08 -14.67 0.37
CA MET A 311 0.96 -14.50 1.38
C MET A 311 0.43 -13.71 2.58
N VAL A 312 -0.24 -12.58 2.34
CA VAL A 312 -0.85 -11.76 3.40
C VAL A 312 -1.85 -12.59 4.22
N THR A 313 -2.71 -13.36 3.56
CA THR A 313 -3.68 -14.25 4.22
C THR A 313 -2.99 -15.30 5.10
N ALA A 314 -1.93 -15.93 4.60
CA ALA A 314 -1.15 -16.91 5.35
C ALA A 314 -0.47 -16.27 6.58
N ALA A 315 0.12 -15.09 6.42
CA ALA A 315 0.77 -14.34 7.49
C ALA A 315 -0.20 -13.92 8.59
N VAL A 316 -1.37 -13.38 8.25
CA VAL A 316 -2.44 -13.06 9.21
C VAL A 316 -2.81 -14.29 10.04
N LYS A 317 -2.99 -15.44 9.39
CA LYS A 317 -3.33 -16.70 10.08
C LYS A 317 -2.19 -17.15 11.01
N ALA A 318 -0.94 -17.07 10.55
CA ALA A 318 0.23 -17.43 11.32
C ALA A 318 0.37 -16.59 12.59
N LEU A 319 0.29 -15.27 12.47
CA LEU A 319 0.41 -14.33 13.60
C LEU A 319 -0.72 -14.50 14.62
N LYS A 320 -1.96 -14.71 14.16
CA LYS A 320 -3.10 -15.03 15.05
C LYS A 320 -2.87 -16.33 15.83
N ARG A 321 -2.31 -17.37 15.21
CA ARG A 321 -1.92 -18.62 15.92
C ARG A 321 -0.89 -18.37 17.01
N ARG A 322 -0.01 -17.37 16.84
CA ARG A 322 0.95 -16.90 17.85
C ARG A 322 0.38 -15.84 18.81
N ARG A 323 -0.95 -15.70 18.88
CA ARG A 323 -1.69 -14.82 19.80
C ARG A 323 -1.54 -13.32 19.54
N MET A 324 -1.18 -12.91 18.32
CA MET A 324 -1.27 -11.51 17.93
C MET A 324 -2.76 -11.10 17.84
N ALA A 325 -3.10 -9.95 18.43
CA ALA A 325 -4.45 -9.42 18.39
C ALA A 325 -4.79 -8.94 16.95
N PRO A 326 -5.98 -9.24 16.40
CA PRO A 326 -6.33 -8.83 15.03
C PRO A 326 -6.20 -7.32 14.76
N ARG A 327 -6.46 -6.49 15.77
CA ARG A 327 -6.35 -5.02 15.69
C ARG A 327 -4.90 -4.51 15.56
N LEU A 328 -3.92 -5.38 15.77
CA LEU A 328 -2.48 -5.06 15.66
C LEU A 328 -1.88 -5.64 14.37
N ILE A 329 -2.70 -6.15 13.45
CA ILE A 329 -2.27 -6.67 12.15
C ILE A 329 -2.74 -5.71 11.06
N PHE A 330 -1.80 -4.97 10.51
CA PHE A 330 -1.99 -4.04 9.40
C PHE A 330 -1.56 -4.73 8.12
N ARG A 331 -2.30 -4.51 7.03
CA ARG A 331 -2.09 -5.21 5.77
C ARG A 331 -2.38 -4.34 4.57
N GLU A 332 -1.58 -4.55 3.53
CA GLU A 332 -1.78 -4.02 2.20
C GLU A 332 -1.63 -5.17 1.19
N GLU A 333 -2.63 -5.35 0.32
CA GLU A 333 -2.68 -6.46 -0.62
C GLU A 333 -2.56 -5.95 -2.05
N PHE A 334 -1.55 -6.41 -2.78
CA PHE A 334 -1.37 -6.06 -4.19
C PHE A 334 -2.30 -6.91 -5.05
N THR A 335 -3.56 -6.49 -5.09
CA THR A 335 -4.60 -7.07 -5.95
C THR A 335 -4.42 -6.61 -7.39
N ALA A 336 -4.47 -7.55 -8.34
CA ALA A 336 -4.44 -7.21 -9.75
C ALA A 336 -5.62 -6.28 -10.08
N ALA A 337 -5.35 -5.24 -10.87
CA ALA A 337 -6.40 -4.35 -11.34
C ALA A 337 -7.42 -5.16 -12.17
N PRO A 338 -8.73 -4.95 -11.98
CA PRO A 338 -9.76 -5.58 -12.80
C PRO A 338 -9.53 -5.28 -14.29
N VAL A 339 -9.89 -6.22 -15.16
CA VAL A 339 -9.83 -5.99 -16.61
C VAL A 339 -10.88 -4.94 -17.00
N GLY A 340 -10.42 -3.81 -17.57
CA GLY A 340 -11.32 -2.74 -18.07
C GLY A 340 -11.59 -1.60 -17.09
N VAL A 341 -10.83 -1.51 -15.98
CA VAL A 341 -10.85 -0.35 -15.05
C VAL A 341 -9.50 0.38 -15.06
#